data_AF-A0A3D5Q2J0-F1
#
_entry.id   AF-A0A3D5Q2J0-F1
#
_cell.length_a   1.000
_cell.length_b   1.000
_cell.length_c   1.000
_cell.angle_alpha   90.00
_cell.angle_beta   90.00
_cell.angle_gamma   90.00
#
_symmetry.space_group_name_H-M   'P 1'
#
loop_
_entity.id
_entity.type
_entity.pdbx_description
1 polymer ?
#
loop_
_entity_poly.entity_id
_entity_poly.type
_entity_poly.pdbx_seq_one_letter_code
_entity_poly.pdbx_strand_id
1 'polypeptide(L)' 'FVVRSDMGCGSTIGPITAGNLGIATLDIGVPQWGMHSIREIAGTGDGFTLFRVLREFMERPRLPGNQPG' A
#
# COMPACT_ATOMS: atom_id res chain seq x y z
N PHE A 1 2.95 -5.09 6.62
CA PHE A 1 3.68 -6.31 6.19
C PHE A 1 5.16 -6.03 6.34
N VAL A 2 5.95 -6.99 6.80
CA VAL A 2 7.41 -6.86 6.94
C VAL A 2 8.05 -8.18 6.55
N VAL A 3 9.15 -8.10 5.81
CA VAL A 3 9.95 -9.29 5.45
C VAL A 3 10.95 -9.62 6.56
N ARG A 4 11.50 -10.83 6.56
CA ARG A 4 12.61 -11.16 7.46
C ARG A 4 13.82 -10.29 7.14
N SER A 5 14.51 -9.83 8.18
CA SER A 5 15.65 -8.92 8.05
C SER A 5 16.87 -9.52 7.34
N ASP A 6 16.94 -10.84 7.23
CA ASP A 6 18.02 -11.57 6.56
C ASP A 6 17.73 -11.91 5.08
N MET A 7 16.61 -11.42 4.52
CA MET A 7 16.26 -11.61 3.11
C MET A 7 16.04 -10.27 2.42
N GLY A 8 16.50 -10.16 1.17
CA GLY A 8 16.20 -9.02 0.31
C GLY A 8 14.70 -8.96 -0.02
N CYS A 9 14.17 -7.75 -0.15
CA CYS A 9 12.80 -7.49 -0.61
C CYS A 9 12.83 -6.61 -1.85
N GLY A 10 11.87 -6.82 -2.76
CA GLY A 10 11.63 -5.87 -3.85
C GLY A 10 11.25 -4.49 -3.32
N SER A 11 11.60 -3.45 -4.07
CA SER A 11 11.17 -2.07 -3.80
C SER A 11 9.83 -1.78 -4.49
N THR A 12 9.11 -0.79 -3.98
CA THR A 12 7.96 -0.16 -4.64
C THR A 12 8.33 1.27 -5.07
N ILE A 13 7.36 2.01 -5.61
CA ILE A 13 7.51 3.42 -5.97
C ILE A 13 7.38 4.37 -4.76
N GLY A 14 6.77 3.93 -3.65
CA GLY A 14 6.49 4.78 -2.49
C GLY A 14 7.72 5.52 -1.95
N PRO A 15 8.86 4.83 -1.71
CA PRO A 15 10.08 5.49 -1.23
C PRO A 15 10.66 6.52 -2.21
N ILE A 16 10.69 6.22 -3.51
CA ILE A 16 11.23 7.16 -4.51
C ILE A 16 10.31 8.36 -4.72
N THR A 17 8.99 8.16 -4.69
CA THR A 17 8.01 9.25 -4.74
C THR A 17 8.12 10.17 -3.53
N ALA A 18 8.27 9.61 -2.32
CA ALA A 18 8.49 10.40 -1.10
C ALA A 18 9.78 11.22 -1.18
N GLY A 19 10.89 10.61 -1.61
CA GLY A 19 12.18 11.28 -1.74
C GLY A 19 12.16 12.41 -2.77
N ASN A 20 11.49 12.22 -3.90
CA ASN A 20 11.48 13.20 -4.99
C ASN A 20 10.51 14.37 -4.77
N LEU A 21 9.35 14.11 -4.14
CA LEU A 21 8.30 15.12 -3.98
C LEU A 21 8.23 15.72 -2.58
N GLY A 22 8.89 15.11 -1.59
CA GLY A 22 8.80 15.52 -0.19
C GLY A 22 7.40 15.28 0.42
N ILE A 23 6.58 14.44 -0.20
CA ILE A 23 5.23 14.11 0.25
C ILE A 23 5.28 12.77 1.00
N ALA A 24 4.58 12.68 2.13
CA ALA A 24 4.45 11.43 2.87
C ALA A 24 3.71 10.39 2.02
N THR A 25 4.31 9.21 1.86
CA THR A 25 3.73 8.09 1.11
C THR A 25 3.40 6.92 2.04
N LEU A 26 2.43 6.11 1.62
CA LEU A 26 2.05 4.86 2.28
C LEU A 26 1.84 3.78 1.22
N ASP A 27 2.65 2.73 1.25
CA ASP A 27 2.48 1.57 0.38
C ASP A 27 1.47 0.58 0.98
N ILE A 28 0.41 0.26 0.23
CA ILE A 28 -0.58 -0.76 0.57
C ILE A 28 -0.88 -1.65 -0.64
N GLY A 29 -1.32 -2.87 -0.39
CA GLY A 29 -1.71 -3.83 -1.42
C GLY A 29 -2.49 -5.01 -0.85
N VAL A 30 -2.94 -5.89 -1.73
CA VAL A 30 -3.64 -7.13 -1.35
C VAL A 30 -2.65 -8.30 -1.24
N PRO A 31 -2.87 -9.24 -0.30
CA PRO A 31 -2.06 -10.45 -0.25
C PRO A 31 -2.29 -11.30 -1.50
N GLN A 32 -1.20 -11.82 -2.06
CA GLN A 32 -1.24 -12.67 -3.25
C GLN A 32 -0.15 -13.74 -3.20
N TRP A 33 -0.37 -14.82 -3.94
CA TRP A 33 0.60 -15.89 -4.15
C TRP A 33 1.07 -15.92 -5.60
N GLY A 34 2.33 -16.28 -5.78
CA GLY A 34 2.94 -16.44 -7.09
C GLY A 34 3.20 -15.12 -7.82
N MET A 35 3.42 -14.01 -7.10
CA MET A 35 3.79 -12.72 -7.71
C MET A 35 4.92 -12.93 -8.74
N HIS A 36 4.72 -12.43 -9.96
CA HIS A 36 5.56 -12.64 -11.16
C HIS A 36 5.39 -13.99 -11.89
N SER A 37 4.43 -14.83 -11.51
CA SER A 37 4.02 -16.02 -12.26
C SER A 37 3.13 -15.64 -13.45
N ILE A 38 3.05 -16.51 -14.46
CA ILE A 38 2.02 -16.43 -15.52
C ILE A 38 0.60 -16.52 -14.96
N ARG A 39 0.43 -17.11 -13.77
CA ARG A 39 -0.84 -17.20 -13.06
C ARG A 39 -0.64 -16.93 -11.57
N GLU A 40 -1.26 -15.86 -11.10
CA GLU A 40 -1.26 -15.41 -9.71
C GLU A 40 -2.59 -15.76 -9.02
N ILE A 41 -2.61 -15.75 -7.69
CA ILE A 41 -3.79 -16.06 -6.87
C ILE A 41 -3.92 -15.03 -5.75
N ALA A 42 -5.12 -14.50 -5.53
CA ALA A 42 -5.47 -13.62 -4.42
C ALA A 42 -6.83 -14.02 -3.82
N GLY A 43 -7.15 -13.52 -2.62
CA GLY A 43 -8.44 -13.76 -1.98
C GLY A 43 -9.57 -13.05 -2.73
N THR A 44 -10.73 -13.71 -2.82
CA THR A 44 -11.88 -13.21 -3.58
C THR A 44 -12.44 -11.89 -3.05
N GLY A 45 -12.29 -11.63 -1.74
CA GLY A 45 -12.73 -10.40 -1.08
C GLY A 45 -11.66 -9.31 -0.95
N ASP A 46 -10.40 -9.61 -1.24
CA ASP A 46 -9.28 -8.72 -0.94
C ASP A 46 -9.34 -7.43 -1.78
N GLY A 47 -9.71 -7.57 -3.07
CA GLY A 47 -9.89 -6.42 -3.96
C GLY A 47 -11.00 -5.47 -3.49
N PHE A 48 -12.13 -6.00 -3.03
CA PHE A 48 -13.22 -5.19 -2.49
C PHE A 48 -12.84 -4.50 -1.18
N THR A 49 -12.06 -5.18 -0.34
CA THR A 49 -11.55 -4.60 0.91
C THR A 49 -10.59 -3.45 0.63
N LEU A 50 -9.65 -3.62 -0.32
CA LEU A 50 -8.75 -2.54 -0.76
C LEU A 50 -9.54 -1.35 -1.32
N PHE A 51 -10.57 -1.62 -2.15
CA PHE A 51 -11.47 -0.58 -2.66
C PHE A 51 -12.09 0.23 -1.52
N ARG A 52 -12.63 -0.43 -0.49
CA ARG A 52 -13.24 0.27 0.65
C ARG A 52 -12.24 1.16 1.36
N VAL A 53 -11.02 0.68 1.61
CA VAL A 53 -9.97 1.47 2.27
C VAL A 53 -9.59 2.70 1.45
N LEU A 54 -9.40 2.53 0.14
CA LEU A 54 -9.05 3.63 -0.76
C LEU A 54 -10.19 4.66 -0.85
N ARG A 55 -11.44 4.21 -0.97
CA ARG A 55 -12.61 5.09 -0.97
C ARG A 55 -12.66 5.95 0.30
N GLU A 56 -12.56 5.32 1.46
CA GLU A 56 -12.56 6.04 2.75
C GLU A 56 -11.38 7.03 2.84
N PHE A 57 -10.21 6.67 2.31
CA PHE A 57 -9.06 7.58 2.28
C PHE A 57 -9.30 8.80 1.39
N MET A 58 -9.89 8.61 0.21
CA MET A 58 -10.17 9.69 -0.75
C MET A 58 -11.32 10.60 -0.30
N GLU A 59 -12.32 10.05 0.40
CA GLU A 59 -13.48 10.81 0.90
C GLU A 59 -13.19 11.52 2.24
N ARG A 60 -12.03 11.27 2.86
CA ARG A 60 -11.67 11.92 4.13
C ARG A 60 -11.52 13.44 3.95
N PRO A 61 -12.25 14.25 4.74
CA PRO A 61 -12.16 15.72 4.66
C PRO A 61 -10.80 16.28 5.10
N ARG A 62 -10.01 15.51 5.86
CA ARG A 62 -8.71 15.93 6.40
C ARG A 62 -7.72 14.77 6.41
N LEU A 63 -6.48 15.09 6.08
CA LEU A 63 -5.35 14.16 6.20
C LEU A 63 -4.93 14.00 7.67
N PRO A 64 -4.48 12.80 8.08
CA PRO A 64 -3.88 12.61 9.40
C PRO A 64 -2.65 13.51 9.54
N GLY A 65 -2.65 14.37 10.57
CA GLY A 65 -1.65 15.45 10.77
C GLY A 65 -2.25 16.86 10.76
N ASN A 66 -3.48 17.02 10.28
CA ASN A 66 -4.21 18.31 10.30
C ASN A 66 -5.31 18.36 11.37
N GLN A 67 -5.09 17.68 12.50
CA GLN A 67 -5.96 17.74 13.68
C GLN A 67 -5.61 18.98 14.51
N PRO A 68 -6.57 19.87 14.83
CA PRO A 68 -6.33 20.86 15.87
C PRO A 68 -6.14 20.12 17.19
N GLY A 69 -5.05 20.45 17.90
CA GLY A 69 -4.87 20.06 19.30
C GLY A 69 -5.87 20.76 20.20
#